data_AF-A0A5E7DAY8-F1
#
_entry.id   AF-A0A5E7DAY8-F1
#
_cell.length_a   1.000
_cell.length_b   1.000
_cell.length_c   1.000
_cell.angle_alpha   90.00
_cell.angle_beta   90.00
_cell.angle_gamma   90.00
#
_symmetry.space_group_name_H-M   'P 1'
#
loop_
_entity.id
_entity.type
_entity.pdbx_description
1 polymer ?
#
loop_
_entity_poly.entity_id
_entity_poly.type
_entity_poly.pdbx_seq_one_letter_code
_entity_poly.pdbx_strand_id
1 'polypeptide(L)' 'MYENHQKFLTWAQSYEAGSRAGRSRPRHELWLKHLTKPTLRLSGEIAIAEMVMTVVAAISDLTHLESTSD' A
#
# COMPACT_ATOMS: atom_id res chain seq x y z
N MET A 1 8.98 22.21 -21.46
CA MET A 1 8.27 21.10 -20.78
C MET A 1 9.13 19.86 -20.57
N TYR A 2 9.97 19.44 -21.53
CA TYR A 2 10.84 18.25 -21.41
C TYR A 2 11.66 18.17 -20.10
N GLU A 3 12.37 19.23 -19.72
CA GLU A 3 13.20 19.24 -18.50
C GLU A 3 12.42 18.98 -17.21
N ASN A 4 11.22 19.54 -17.09
CA ASN A 4 10.37 19.32 -15.91
C ASN A 4 9.92 17.86 -15.82
N HIS A 5 9.62 17.22 -16.95
CA HIS A 5 9.31 15.79 -16.99
C HIS A 5 10.51 14.94 -16.57
N GLN A 6 11.72 15.28 -17.02
CA GLN A 6 12.94 14.56 -16.61
C GLN A 6 13.22 14.68 -15.10
N LYS A 7 13.07 15.90 -14.55
CA LYS A 7 13.18 16.14 -13.11
C LYS A 7 12.15 15.34 -12.32
N PHE A 8 10.90 15.32 -12.81
CA PHE A 8 9.82 14.53 -12.21
C PHE A 8 10.10 13.03 -12.22
N LEU A 9 10.49 12.46 -13.38
CA LEU A 9 10.80 11.03 -13.49
C LEU A 9 11.95 10.63 -12.57
N THR A 10 13.03 11.42 -12.53
CA THR A 10 14.17 11.17 -11.65
C THR A 10 13.76 11.21 -10.18
N TRP A 11 12.86 12.13 -9.80
CA TRP A 11 12.30 12.16 -8.45
C TRP A 11 11.41 10.94 -8.18
N ALA A 12 10.52 10.58 -9.11
CA ALA A 12 9.60 9.45 -8.95
C ALA A 12 10.33 8.09 -8.82
N GLN A 13 11.40 7.88 -9.58
CA GLN A 13 12.23 6.66 -9.51
C GLN A 13 12.90 6.46 -8.15
N SER A 14 13.16 7.53 -7.41
CA SER A 14 13.76 7.44 -6.07
C SER A 14 12.82 6.85 -5.01
N TYR A 15 11.56 6.58 -5.34
CA TYR A 15 10.56 6.01 -4.44
C TYR A 15 11.03 4.72 -3.76
N GLU A 16 11.60 3.78 -4.52
CA GLU A 16 12.00 2.46 -4.02
C GLU A 16 13.10 2.57 -2.95
N ALA A 17 14.11 3.41 -3.16
CA ALA A 17 15.22 3.60 -2.23
C ALA A 17 14.90 4.65 -1.13
N GLY A 18 13.98 5.58 -1.40
CA GLY A 18 13.69 6.71 -0.50
C GLY A 18 14.81 7.75 -0.41
N SER A 19 15.71 7.82 -1.39
CA SER A 19 16.90 8.68 -1.39
C SER A 19 16.61 10.17 -1.61
N ARG A 20 15.35 10.56 -1.82
CA ARG A 20 14.90 11.95 -1.97
C ARG A 20 13.73 12.28 -1.04
N ALA A 21 13.56 13.57 -0.77
CA ALA A 21 12.43 14.08 0.00
C ALA A 21 11.09 13.76 -0.69
N GLY A 22 10.04 13.55 0.11
CA GLY A 22 8.71 13.20 -0.37
C GLY A 22 8.40 11.70 -0.25
N ARG A 23 8.09 11.03 -1.36
CA ARG A 23 7.64 9.62 -1.38
C ARG A 23 8.81 8.66 -1.11
N SER A 24 8.59 7.65 -0.27
CA SER A 24 9.62 6.65 0.06
C SER A 24 8.96 5.34 0.51
N ARG A 25 9.22 4.26 -0.23
CA ARG A 25 8.73 2.93 0.12
C ARG A 25 9.23 2.50 1.51
N PRO A 26 10.53 2.58 1.86
CA PRO A 26 10.99 2.20 3.20
C PRO A 26 10.27 2.93 4.33
N ARG A 27 10.01 4.24 4.19
CA ARG A 27 9.25 5.02 5.20
C ARG A 27 7.80 4.56 5.29
N HIS A 28 7.14 4.26 4.17
CA HIS A 28 5.79 3.71 4.18
C HIS A 28 5.73 2.33 4.83
N GLU A 29 6.67 1.43 4.49
CA GLU A 29 6.74 0.10 5.10
C GLU A 29 6.99 0.18 6.61
N LEU A 30 7.87 1.08 7.05
CA LEU A 30 8.10 1.32 8.47
C LEU A 30 6.81 1.81 9.13
N TRP A 31 6.12 2.80 8.58
CA TRP A 31 4.85 3.28 9.13
C TRP A 31 3.79 2.16 9.21
N LEU A 32 3.62 1.36 8.15
CA LEU A 32 2.69 0.23 8.13
C LEU A 32 3.00 -0.78 9.25
N LYS A 33 4.27 -1.08 9.52
CA LYS A 33 4.68 -1.97 10.62
C LYS A 33 4.29 -1.47 12.01
N HIS A 34 4.08 -0.16 12.19
CA HIS A 34 3.66 0.41 13.47
C HIS A 34 2.14 0.44 13.65
N LEU A 35 1.35 0.07 12.62
CA LEU A 35 -0.10 0.02 12.74
C LEU A 35 -0.50 -1.19 13.59
N THR A 36 -1.38 -0.96 14.56
CA THR A 36 -1.95 -2.00 15.43
C THR A 36 -3.26 -2.57 14.88
N LYS A 37 -3.75 -2.01 13.77
CA LYS A 37 -4.98 -2.44 13.11
C LYS A 37 -4.67 -3.48 12.03
N PRO A 38 -5.57 -4.44 11.79
CA PRO A 38 -5.45 -5.38 10.68
C PRO A 38 -5.20 -4.64 9.38
N THR A 39 -4.17 -5.07 8.64
CA THR A 39 -3.71 -4.42 7.42
C THR A 39 -3.61 -5.46 6.31
N LEU A 40 -4.15 -5.13 5.13
CA LEU A 40 -4.11 -5.98 3.94
C LEU A 40 -3.13 -5.39 2.90
N ARG A 41 -2.22 -6.21 2.39
CA ARG A 41 -1.35 -5.86 1.25
C ARG A 41 -1.91 -6.47 -0.03
N LEU A 42 -2.20 -5.63 -1.02
CA LEU A 42 -2.63 -6.06 -2.36
C LEU A 42 -1.53 -5.81 -3.39
N SER A 43 -1.32 -6.78 -4.27
CA SER A 43 -0.45 -6.65 -5.45
C SER A 43 -1.32 -6.40 -6.68
N GLY A 44 -0.88 -5.51 -7.57
CA GLY A 44 -1.53 -5.28 -8.87
C GLY A 44 -1.18 -6.34 -9.92
N GLU A 45 -0.46 -7.40 -9.54
CA GLU A 45 -0.08 -8.50 -10.42
C GLU A 45 -1.21 -9.49 -10.68
N ILE A 46 -2.31 -9.41 -9.91
CA ILE A 46 -3.48 -10.29 -10.05
C ILE A 46 -4.64 -9.58 -10.76
N ALA A 47 -5.63 -10.36 -11.22
CA ALA A 47 -6.79 -9.79 -11.90
C ALA A 47 -7.61 -8.88 -10.97
N ILE A 48 -8.26 -7.86 -11.53
CA ILE A 48 -9.08 -6.92 -10.74
C ILE A 48 -10.16 -7.65 -9.93
N ALA A 49 -10.82 -8.65 -10.54
CA ALA A 49 -11.82 -9.47 -9.85
C ALA A 49 -11.23 -10.18 -8.63
N GLU A 50 -10.02 -10.71 -8.74
CA GLU A 50 -9.32 -11.38 -7.63
C GLU A 50 -8.92 -10.39 -6.53
N MET A 51 -8.48 -9.18 -6.88
CA MET A 51 -8.22 -8.12 -5.89
C MET A 51 -9.50 -7.76 -5.12
N VAL A 52 -10.63 -7.59 -5.82
CA VAL A 52 -11.91 -7.28 -5.18
C VAL A 52 -12.34 -8.40 -4.23
N MET A 53 -12.25 -9.66 -4.67
CA MET A 53 -12.58 -10.80 -3.82
C MET A 53 -11.69 -10.86 -2.56
N THR A 54 -10.39 -10.56 -2.71
CA THR A 54 -9.44 -10.53 -1.58
C THR A 54 -9.84 -9.47 -0.54
N VAL A 55 -10.25 -8.27 -1.01
CA VAL A 55 -10.71 -7.19 -0.12
C VAL A 55 -12.01 -7.55 0.57
N VAL A 56 -12.98 -8.07 -0.18
CA VAL A 56 -14.30 -8.45 0.38
C VAL A 56 -14.13 -9.53 1.45
N ALA A 57 -13.31 -10.56 1.19
CA ALA A 57 -13.04 -11.61 2.18
C ALA A 57 -12.40 -11.03 3.45
N ALA A 58 -11.37 -10.19 3.32
CA ALA A 58 -10.70 -9.58 4.46
C ALA A 58 -11.64 -8.71 5.32
N ILE A 59 -12.56 -7.97 4.70
CA ILE A 59 -13.55 -7.17 5.43
C ILE A 59 -14.54 -8.08 6.16
N SER A 60 -15.06 -9.11 5.49
CA SER A 60 -15.98 -10.07 6.11
C SER A 60 -15.36 -10.74 7.34
N ASP A 61 -14.11 -11.19 7.25
CA ASP A 61 -13.40 -11.81 8.37
C ASP A 61 -13.30 -10.87 9.58
N LEU A 62 -13.06 -9.57 9.35
CA LEU A 62 -13.04 -8.57 10.42
C LEU A 62 -14.40 -8.41 11.09
N THR A 63 -15.48 -8.39 10.31
CA THR A 63 -16.84 -8.28 10.87
C THR A 63 -17.24 -9.49 11.71
N HIS A 64 -16.76 -10.68 11.36
CA HIS A 64 -17.00 -11.90 12.13
C HIS A 64 -16.24 -11.92 13.47
N LEU A 65 -14.99 -11.45 13.48
CA LEU A 65 -14.15 -11.38 14.70
C LEU A 65 -14.73 -10.44 15.77
N GLU A 66 -15.33 -9.32 15.37
CA GLU A 66 -16.00 -8.40 16.29
C GLU A 66 -17.25 -9.04 16.93
N SER A 67 -17.93 -9.94 16.22
CA SER A 67 -19.14 -10.61 16.72
C SER A 67 -18.86 -11.77 17.69
N THR A 68 -17.60 -12.21 17.81
CA THR A 68 -17.18 -13.32 18.69
C THR A 68 -16.41 -12.86 19.94
N SER A 69 -16.22 -11.55 20.12
CA SER A 69 -15.44 -10.97 21.21
C SER A 69 -16.29 -10.43 22.39
N ASP A 70 -17.59 -10.74 22.41
CA ASP A 70 -18.51 -10.58 23.56
C ASP A 70 -18.68 -11.92 24.32
#